data_AF-A0A4P7HER3-F1
#
_entry.id   AF-A0A4P7HER3-F1
#
_cell.length_a   1.000
_cell.length_b   1.000
_cell.length_c   1.000
_cell.angle_alpha   90.00
_cell.angle_beta   90.00
_cell.angle_gamma   90.00
#
_symmetry.space_group_name_H-M   'P 1'
#
loop_
_entity.id
_entity.type
_entity.pdbx_description
1 polymer ?
#
loop_
_entity_poly.entity_id
_entity_poly.type
_entity_poly.pdbx_seq_one_letter_code
_entity_poly.pdbx_strand_id
1 'polypeptide(L)'
;MAELVLGPVLRHVDATSATVWVETDGACEVDVLGRRARTFQVGEQHFALVVVDGLEPDASIPYQVALDGVVAWPEPASPLPPCRIRTQAVEKIIFGSCRAAKATPEEMTADKLGPDALDAYAMRMQGLPEQEWPDALLLLGDQVYADEPTPRMQEWLAQRRGGQEPAGEVVSFREYAELYHESWSDPEIRWLMSNVPTSMIFDDHDVRDDWNTSRTWRERMAAKPWWRKRIRAGLASYWVYQHIGNLGPDELTRNLLYSKVTEAGVDVQDLLEDFAEEADKEVDGRKPTRWSYRRDFGRIRLLVIDTRSGRILDGQRLMVGSDEFDWIEENAAGDYDHLLIGSSLPWLMPHALSYLQSLNERAASQPGWRGRLGEKVRQAADLEHWPAFRASFERLARLIHRLGTAPDAPSTICVLSGDVHHSYAARATYAQPTKSEVLQLVCSPVHNDPPKIFRPAFALSWATPIAAALRHHAARRGISPDPVHWHKVTGPHFGNSIASLHITGRAARFTLESARPDHSLIKVAELDLPLGDHRR
;
A
#
# COMPACT_ATOMS: atom_id res chain seq x y z
N MET A 1 35.16 -3.18 -1.60
CA MET A 1 34.17 -4.09 -1.00
C MET A 1 32.81 -3.48 -1.30
N ALA A 2 31.79 -4.29 -1.55
CA ALA A 2 30.46 -3.74 -1.76
C ALA A 2 29.97 -3.04 -0.48
N GLU A 3 29.23 -1.96 -0.65
CA GLU A 3 28.60 -1.18 0.42
C GLU A 3 27.08 -1.38 0.39
N LEU A 4 26.46 -1.31 1.57
CA LEU A 4 25.01 -1.40 1.72
C LEU A 4 24.37 -0.06 1.37
N VAL A 5 23.70 0.00 0.21
CA VAL A 5 23.03 1.21 -0.29
C VAL A 5 21.70 1.43 0.43
N LEU A 6 20.84 0.40 0.45
CA LEU A 6 19.51 0.46 1.04
C LEU A 6 19.17 -0.80 1.84
N GLY A 7 18.28 -0.63 2.81
CA GLY A 7 17.91 -1.69 3.75
C GLY A 7 18.89 -1.83 4.92
N PRO A 8 18.85 -2.95 5.66
CA PRO A 8 17.94 -4.07 5.46
C PRO A 8 16.49 -3.71 5.69
N VAL A 9 15.62 -4.33 4.90
CA VAL A 9 14.17 -4.30 5.12
C VAL A 9 13.74 -5.71 5.49
N LEU A 10 13.21 -5.88 6.70
CA LEU A 10 12.56 -7.10 7.13
C LEU A 10 11.21 -7.18 6.42
N ARG A 11 10.99 -8.23 5.62
CA ARG A 11 9.82 -8.32 4.73
C ARG A 11 8.79 -9.29 5.26
N HIS A 12 9.07 -10.59 5.17
CA HIS A 12 8.25 -11.67 5.71
C HIS A 12 8.83 -12.16 7.03
N VAL A 13 7.97 -12.43 8.01
CA VAL A 13 8.30 -13.20 9.21
C VAL A 13 7.11 -14.10 9.53
N ASP A 14 7.39 -15.36 9.81
CA ASP A 14 6.46 -16.32 10.40
C ASP A 14 7.08 -16.95 11.66
N ALA A 15 6.49 -18.03 12.18
CA ALA A 15 6.96 -18.69 13.40
C ALA A 15 8.38 -19.28 13.29
N THR A 16 8.90 -19.53 12.09
CA THR A 16 10.16 -20.27 11.85
C THR A 16 11.01 -19.70 10.72
N SER A 17 10.53 -18.68 10.01
CA SER A 17 11.22 -18.12 8.87
C SER A 17 11.11 -16.61 8.80
N ALA A 18 12.07 -15.98 8.14
CA ALA A 18 12.05 -14.58 7.80
C ALA A 18 12.72 -14.33 6.45
N THR A 19 12.46 -13.17 5.85
CA THR A 19 13.17 -12.70 4.67
C THR A 19 13.71 -11.28 4.87
N VAL A 20 14.99 -11.09 4.59
CA VAL A 20 15.66 -9.79 4.69
C VAL A 20 16.08 -9.32 3.30
N TRP A 21 15.58 -8.16 2.89
CA TRP A 21 15.88 -7.52 1.62
C TRP A 21 16.99 -6.48 1.78
N VAL A 22 17.91 -6.40 0.82
CA VAL A 22 18.97 -5.37 0.76
C VAL A 22 19.26 -4.93 -0.67
N GLU A 23 19.79 -3.72 -0.80
CA GLU A 23 20.43 -3.21 -2.02
C GLU A 23 21.91 -2.87 -1.73
N THR A 24 22.79 -3.21 -2.66
CA THR A 24 24.24 -2.95 -2.60
C THR A 24 24.75 -2.25 -3.86
N ASP A 25 25.88 -1.56 -3.74
CA ASP A 25 26.52 -0.82 -4.85
C ASP A 25 27.28 -1.73 -5.83
N GLY A 26 27.45 -3.00 -5.47
CA GLY A 26 28.18 -3.99 -6.25
C GLY A 26 27.77 -5.42 -5.91
N ALA A 27 28.21 -6.35 -6.76
CA ALA A 27 27.97 -7.78 -6.56
C ALA A 27 28.69 -8.30 -5.30
N CYS A 28 27.97 -9.01 -4.43
CA CYS A 28 28.51 -9.59 -3.21
C CYS A 28 27.66 -10.77 -2.71
N GLU A 29 28.16 -11.46 -1.69
CA GLU A 29 27.39 -12.42 -0.88
C GLU A 29 26.86 -11.71 0.37
N VAL A 30 25.55 -11.80 0.58
CA VAL A 30 24.86 -11.26 1.76
C VAL A 30 24.60 -12.38 2.74
N ASP A 31 25.03 -12.21 3.99
CA ASP A 31 24.82 -13.17 5.09
C ASP A 31 23.93 -12.57 6.18
N VAL A 32 22.88 -13.29 6.55
CA VAL A 32 22.03 -13.02 7.71
C VAL A 32 21.88 -14.32 8.50
N LEU A 33 22.35 -14.34 9.75
CA LEU A 33 22.27 -15.50 10.65
C LEU A 33 22.85 -16.79 10.03
N GLY A 34 23.90 -16.68 9.21
CA GLY A 34 24.54 -17.81 8.54
C GLY A 34 23.78 -18.32 7.31
N ARG A 35 22.71 -17.64 6.90
CA ARG A 35 22.01 -17.89 5.63
C ARG A 35 22.46 -16.86 4.61
N ARG A 36 22.75 -17.34 3.39
CA ARG A 36 23.45 -16.57 2.38
C ARG A 36 22.66 -16.48 1.10
N ALA A 37 22.68 -15.30 0.49
CA ALA A 37 22.21 -15.10 -0.87
C ALA A 37 23.23 -14.25 -1.64
N ARG A 38 23.47 -14.59 -2.90
CA ARG A 38 24.22 -13.70 -3.80
C ARG A 38 23.30 -12.62 -4.34
N THR A 39 23.85 -11.43 -4.52
CA THR A 39 23.09 -10.37 -5.15
C THR A 39 22.87 -10.64 -6.65
N PHE A 40 21.71 -10.26 -7.16
CA PHE A 40 21.42 -10.19 -8.60
C PHE A 40 21.46 -8.74 -9.06
N GLN A 41 21.94 -8.51 -10.27
CA GLN A 41 22.11 -7.16 -10.82
C GLN A 41 20.86 -6.71 -11.58
N VAL A 42 20.44 -5.46 -11.37
CA VAL A 42 19.44 -4.77 -12.19
C VAL A 42 20.00 -3.40 -12.56
N GLY A 43 20.50 -3.27 -13.79
CA GLY A 43 21.15 -2.07 -14.26
C GLY A 43 22.41 -1.74 -13.44
N GLU A 44 22.38 -0.62 -12.72
CA GLU A 44 23.49 -0.17 -11.87
C GLU A 44 23.40 -0.75 -10.43
N GLN A 45 22.24 -1.30 -10.05
CA GLN A 45 21.95 -1.75 -8.68
C GLN A 45 22.16 -3.26 -8.52
N HIS A 46 22.42 -3.68 -7.29
CA HIS A 46 22.51 -5.09 -6.91
C HIS A 46 21.59 -5.38 -5.73
N PHE A 47 20.82 -6.45 -5.78
CA PHE A 47 19.81 -6.75 -4.76
C PHE A 47 19.94 -8.17 -4.23
N ALA A 48 19.63 -8.38 -2.96
CA ALA A 48 19.45 -9.72 -2.41
C ALA A 48 18.19 -9.78 -1.53
N LEU A 49 17.55 -10.95 -1.54
CA LEU A 49 16.50 -11.33 -0.60
C LEU A 49 16.97 -12.60 0.11
N VAL A 50 17.46 -12.47 1.33
CA VAL A 50 17.97 -13.58 2.13
C VAL A 50 16.81 -14.26 2.84
N VAL A 51 16.57 -15.54 2.54
CA VAL A 51 15.64 -16.38 3.28
C VAL A 51 16.35 -16.96 4.50
N VAL A 52 15.84 -16.64 5.68
CA VAL A 52 16.33 -17.14 6.96
C VAL A 52 15.34 -18.18 7.48
N ASP A 53 15.68 -19.46 7.38
CA ASP A 53 14.86 -20.57 7.86
C ASP A 53 15.34 -21.13 9.21
N GLY A 54 14.51 -21.95 9.84
CA GLY A 54 14.85 -22.65 11.07
C GLY A 54 14.99 -21.75 12.29
N LEU A 55 14.30 -20.61 12.28
CA LEU A 55 14.22 -19.71 13.43
C LEU A 55 13.44 -20.38 14.57
N GLU A 56 13.83 -20.06 15.80
CA GLU A 56 13.11 -20.49 17.00
C GLU A 56 11.73 -19.78 17.04
N PRO A 57 10.61 -20.52 17.20
CA PRO A 57 9.30 -19.92 17.41
C PRO A 57 9.22 -19.15 18.71
N ASP A 58 8.39 -18.09 18.74
CA ASP A 58 8.17 -17.27 19.94
C ASP A 58 9.46 -16.67 20.53
N ALA A 59 10.33 -16.16 19.64
CA ALA A 59 11.64 -15.64 20.00
C ALA A 59 11.90 -14.24 19.41
N SER A 60 12.75 -13.46 20.11
CA SER A 60 13.36 -12.22 19.62
C SER A 60 14.84 -12.45 19.34
N ILE A 61 15.20 -12.59 18.07
CA ILE A 61 16.52 -13.05 17.62
C ILE A 61 17.32 -11.85 17.13
N PRO A 62 18.46 -11.49 17.77
CA PRO A 62 19.33 -10.44 17.25
C PRO A 62 19.91 -10.86 15.91
N TYR A 63 19.97 -9.95 14.95
CA TYR A 63 20.63 -10.21 13.68
C TYR A 63 21.46 -9.02 13.20
N GLN A 64 22.35 -9.34 12.28
CA GLN A 64 23.18 -8.38 11.55
C GLN A 64 23.17 -8.79 10.07
N VAL A 65 23.51 -7.85 9.20
CA VAL A 65 23.76 -8.11 7.78
C VAL A 65 25.25 -7.97 7.53
N ALA A 66 25.85 -9.00 6.95
CA ALA A 66 27.23 -8.93 6.47
C ALA A 66 27.29 -9.02 4.95
N LEU A 67 28.16 -8.22 4.34
CA LEU A 67 28.51 -8.25 2.92
C LEU A 67 29.91 -8.82 2.79
N ASP A 68 30.07 -9.94 2.08
CA ASP A 68 31.34 -10.67 1.91
C ASP A 68 32.05 -10.95 3.26
N GLY A 69 31.27 -11.22 4.31
CA GLY A 69 31.77 -11.50 5.65
C GLY A 69 32.06 -10.28 6.53
N VAL A 70 31.87 -9.05 6.02
CA VAL A 70 32.01 -7.81 6.79
C VAL A 70 30.65 -7.29 7.21
N VAL A 71 30.42 -7.05 8.50
CA VAL A 71 29.16 -6.51 9.01
C VAL A 71 28.93 -5.10 8.45
N ALA A 72 27.83 -4.94 7.72
CA ALA A 72 27.41 -3.68 7.11
C ALA A 72 26.19 -3.06 7.81
N TRP A 73 25.40 -3.87 8.54
CA TRP A 73 24.27 -3.39 9.35
C TRP A 73 24.10 -4.20 10.64
N PRO A 74 23.78 -3.56 11.79
CA PRO A 74 23.69 -2.11 11.99
C PRO A 74 25.04 -1.42 11.80
N GLU A 75 25.00 -0.12 11.47
CA GLU A 75 26.23 0.66 11.36
C GLU A 75 27.01 0.65 12.69
N PRO A 76 28.35 0.49 12.69
CA PRO A 76 29.13 0.32 13.93
C PRO A 76 28.96 1.43 14.98
N ALA A 77 28.61 2.64 14.56
CA ALA A 77 28.40 3.80 15.42
C ALA A 77 26.91 4.15 15.63
N SER A 78 25.98 3.29 15.20
CA SER A 78 24.56 3.55 15.31
C SER A 78 24.14 3.67 16.78
N PRO A 79 23.44 4.76 17.17
CA PRO A 79 22.88 4.89 18.52
C PRO A 79 21.59 4.07 18.70
N LEU A 80 21.09 3.45 17.62
CA LEU A 80 19.80 2.78 17.60
C LEU A 80 19.91 1.37 18.22
N PRO A 81 18.82 0.85 18.82
CA PRO A 81 18.83 -0.50 19.37
C PRO A 81 19.19 -1.58 18.32
N PRO A 82 19.79 -2.71 18.73
CA PRO A 82 20.11 -3.81 17.82
C PRO A 82 18.89 -4.33 17.06
N CYS A 83 19.11 -4.76 15.82
CA CYS A 83 18.03 -5.26 14.97
C CYS A 83 17.56 -6.64 15.41
N ARG A 84 16.24 -6.87 15.38
CA ARG A 84 15.59 -8.11 15.81
C ARG A 84 14.75 -8.73 14.69
N ILE A 85 14.77 -10.06 14.61
CA ILE A 85 13.73 -10.85 13.96
C ILE A 85 12.84 -11.43 15.07
N ARG A 86 11.56 -11.12 15.04
CA ARG A 86 10.59 -11.48 16.09
C ARG A 86 9.56 -12.47 15.55
N THR A 87 9.62 -13.72 16.00
CA THR A 87 8.79 -14.85 15.53
C THR A 87 7.56 -15.13 16.40
N GLN A 88 7.24 -14.19 17.29
CA GLN A 88 6.07 -14.23 18.15
C GLN A 88 4.75 -14.05 17.37
N ALA A 89 3.63 -14.31 18.03
CA ALA A 89 2.32 -14.03 17.45
C ALA A 89 2.16 -12.53 17.15
N VAL A 90 1.57 -12.22 16.01
CA VAL A 90 1.26 -10.84 15.63
C VAL A 90 0.03 -10.38 16.41
N GLU A 91 0.20 -9.35 17.22
CA GLU A 91 -0.89 -8.71 17.96
C GLU A 91 -1.03 -7.24 17.58
N LYS A 92 0.06 -6.56 17.19
CA LYS A 92 0.06 -5.13 16.87
C LYS A 92 0.48 -4.88 15.43
N ILE A 93 -0.46 -4.45 14.59
CA ILE A 93 -0.21 -4.09 13.19
C ILE A 93 -0.34 -2.57 13.04
N ILE A 94 0.68 -1.92 12.49
CA ILE A 94 0.60 -0.50 12.10
C ILE A 94 0.41 -0.36 10.59
N PHE A 95 -0.33 0.64 10.15
CA PHE A 95 -0.60 0.85 8.73
C PHE A 95 -0.84 2.31 8.35
N GLY A 96 -0.61 2.63 7.08
CA GLY A 96 -0.88 3.93 6.46
C GLY A 96 -0.51 3.96 4.98
N SER A 97 -0.72 5.09 4.33
CA SER A 97 -0.33 5.36 2.93
C SER A 97 0.13 6.80 2.74
N CYS A 98 0.51 7.17 1.51
CA CYS A 98 0.81 8.55 1.14
C CYS A 98 1.95 9.12 2.00
N ARG A 99 3.12 8.48 1.91
CA ARG A 99 4.34 8.95 2.57
C ARG A 99 5.27 9.54 1.52
N ALA A 100 5.14 10.83 1.25
CA ALA A 100 6.12 11.52 0.42
C ALA A 100 7.47 11.56 1.12
N ALA A 101 8.56 11.48 0.37
CA ALA A 101 9.90 11.59 0.94
C ALA A 101 10.14 13.01 1.50
N LYS A 102 10.91 13.10 2.59
CA LYS A 102 11.38 14.40 3.10
C LYS A 102 12.34 15.02 2.11
N ALA A 103 12.28 16.33 1.93
CA ALA A 103 13.23 17.05 1.09
C ALA A 103 14.70 16.90 1.57
N THR A 104 14.90 16.71 2.87
CA THR A 104 16.19 16.44 3.53
C THR A 104 16.05 15.20 4.41
N PRO A 105 16.32 13.98 3.88
CA PRO A 105 16.14 12.72 4.61
C PRO A 105 16.91 12.64 5.93
N GLU A 106 18.07 13.30 6.01
CA GLU A 106 18.92 13.35 7.20
C GLU A 106 18.44 14.33 8.28
N GLU A 107 17.48 15.20 7.94
CA GLU A 107 16.91 16.19 8.86
C GLU A 107 15.55 15.73 9.36
N MET A 108 15.31 15.93 10.66
CA MET A 108 14.02 15.60 11.28
C MET A 108 13.01 16.74 11.17
N THR A 109 13.43 17.95 10.77
CA THR A 109 12.54 19.11 10.78
C THR A 109 11.37 18.95 9.83
N ALA A 110 10.16 19.24 10.32
CA ALA A 110 8.95 19.23 9.51
C ALA A 110 9.14 20.10 8.24
N ASP A 111 8.90 19.51 7.07
CA ASP A 111 8.94 20.22 5.81
C ASP A 111 7.57 20.87 5.52
N LYS A 112 7.31 21.24 4.25
CA LYS A 112 6.04 21.88 3.86
C LYS A 112 4.82 20.96 4.05
N LEU A 113 5.03 19.65 4.09
CA LEU A 113 4.01 18.61 4.30
C LEU A 113 3.79 18.30 5.78
N GLY A 114 4.59 18.87 6.67
CA GLY A 114 4.50 18.69 8.13
C GLY A 114 5.44 17.61 8.66
N PRO A 115 5.21 17.11 9.89
CA PRO A 115 6.02 16.04 10.47
C PRO A 115 5.63 14.67 9.88
N ASP A 116 6.60 13.82 9.54
CA ASP A 116 6.34 12.43 9.12
C ASP A 116 5.86 11.59 10.31
N ALA A 117 4.69 10.96 10.18
CA ALA A 117 4.10 10.17 11.25
C ALA A 117 4.79 8.81 11.47
N LEU A 118 5.44 8.26 10.43
CA LEU A 118 6.20 7.04 10.55
C LEU A 118 7.55 7.30 11.22
N ASP A 119 8.20 8.43 10.96
CA ASP A 119 9.39 8.88 11.69
C ASP A 119 9.07 9.07 13.17
N ALA A 120 8.00 9.80 13.48
CA ALA A 120 7.54 10.00 14.86
C ALA A 120 7.25 8.67 15.58
N TYR A 121 6.71 7.68 14.84
CA TYR A 121 6.53 6.34 15.38
C TYR A 121 7.86 5.62 15.62
N ALA A 122 8.78 5.65 14.67
CA ALA A 122 10.10 5.04 14.78
C ALA A 122 10.90 5.61 15.95
N MET A 123 10.90 6.94 16.13
CA MET A 123 11.50 7.60 17.30
C MET A 123 10.91 7.12 18.62
N ARG A 124 9.57 7.07 18.70
CA ARG A 124 8.90 6.56 19.91
C ARG A 124 9.32 5.12 20.18
N MET A 125 9.36 4.28 19.15
CA MET A 125 9.73 2.87 19.24
C MET A 125 11.16 2.66 19.79
N GLN A 126 12.11 3.53 19.48
CA GLN A 126 13.47 3.46 20.05
C GLN A 126 13.50 3.48 21.58
N GLY A 127 12.55 4.19 22.21
CA GLY A 127 12.42 4.29 23.67
C GLY A 127 11.50 3.23 24.30
N LEU A 128 10.83 2.40 23.49
CA LEU A 128 9.90 1.39 23.98
C LEU A 128 10.62 0.05 24.22
N PRO A 129 10.18 -0.74 25.22
CA PRO A 129 10.62 -2.12 25.35
C PRO A 129 10.20 -2.95 24.13
N GLU A 130 10.99 -3.97 23.77
CA GLU A 130 10.79 -4.78 22.56
C GLU A 130 9.39 -5.42 22.48
N GLN A 131 8.73 -5.68 23.61
CA GLN A 131 7.38 -6.26 23.67
C GLN A 131 6.28 -5.28 23.20
N GLU A 132 6.55 -3.97 23.19
CA GLU A 132 5.59 -2.94 22.76
C GLU A 132 5.75 -2.51 21.29
N TRP A 133 6.83 -2.99 20.65
CA TRP A 133 7.11 -2.74 19.24
C TRP A 133 6.04 -3.40 18.35
N PRO A 134 5.67 -2.77 17.22
CA PRO A 134 4.66 -3.32 16.31
C PRO A 134 5.18 -4.59 15.63
N ASP A 135 4.33 -5.61 15.54
CA ASP A 135 4.67 -6.91 14.98
C ASP A 135 4.60 -6.94 13.46
N ALA A 136 3.87 -6.01 12.83
CA ALA A 136 3.86 -5.85 11.38
C ALA A 136 3.57 -4.40 10.96
N LEU A 137 4.11 -4.02 9.80
CA LEU A 137 3.86 -2.76 9.11
C LEU A 137 3.20 -3.03 7.75
N LEU A 138 2.10 -2.34 7.46
CA LEU A 138 1.41 -2.40 6.18
C LEU A 138 1.36 -1.01 5.52
N LEU A 139 2.05 -0.84 4.40
CA LEU A 139 1.99 0.38 3.59
C LEU A 139 1.06 0.18 2.39
N LEU A 140 0.03 1.03 2.30
CA LEU A 140 -1.13 0.85 1.43
C LEU A 140 -1.15 1.79 0.22
N GLY A 141 0.00 2.16 -0.30
CA GLY A 141 0.12 2.99 -1.50
C GLY A 141 1.01 4.21 -1.30
N ASP A 142 1.49 4.75 -2.42
CA ASP A 142 2.29 5.98 -2.49
C ASP A 142 3.51 5.92 -1.58
N GLN A 143 4.31 4.87 -1.76
CA GLN A 143 5.61 4.76 -1.09
C GLN A 143 6.65 5.69 -1.72
N VAL A 144 6.43 6.05 -2.99
CA VAL A 144 7.21 7.00 -3.76
C VAL A 144 6.29 7.84 -4.65
N TYR A 145 6.74 9.04 -5.03
CA TYR A 145 5.99 9.96 -5.91
C TYR A 145 6.78 10.18 -7.20
N ALA A 146 6.51 9.35 -8.21
CA ALA A 146 7.26 9.31 -9.47
C ALA A 146 7.00 10.52 -10.37
N ASP A 147 5.87 11.18 -10.19
CA ASP A 147 5.39 12.32 -10.96
C ASP A 147 5.36 13.64 -10.18
N GLU A 148 5.40 13.56 -8.85
CA GLU A 148 5.61 14.70 -7.96
C GLU A 148 6.84 14.53 -7.05
N PRO A 149 8.05 14.30 -7.62
CA PRO A 149 9.24 14.10 -6.81
C PRO A 149 9.66 15.41 -6.13
N THR A 150 10.50 15.29 -5.10
CA THR A 150 11.03 16.43 -4.34
C THR A 150 11.82 17.39 -5.24
N PRO A 151 12.04 18.66 -4.82
CA PRO A 151 12.91 19.58 -5.55
C PRO A 151 14.32 19.03 -5.79
N ARG A 152 14.90 18.31 -4.81
CA ARG A 152 16.22 17.66 -4.93
C ARG A 152 16.22 16.65 -6.06
N MET A 153 15.21 15.78 -6.09
CA MET A 153 15.07 14.78 -7.14
C MET A 153 14.78 15.41 -8.51
N GLN A 154 13.99 16.49 -8.58
CA GLN A 154 13.80 17.27 -9.82
C GLN A 154 15.12 17.86 -10.36
N GLU A 155 15.97 18.39 -9.48
CA GLU A 155 17.30 18.89 -9.86
C GLU A 155 18.21 17.76 -10.37
N TRP A 156 18.22 16.60 -9.69
CA TRP A 156 18.97 15.42 -10.12
C TRP A 156 18.49 14.92 -11.49
N LEU A 157 17.18 14.85 -11.71
CA LEU A 157 16.58 14.49 -13.00
C LEU A 157 16.96 15.48 -14.11
N ALA A 158 16.97 16.79 -13.81
CA ALA A 158 17.38 17.83 -14.75
C ALA A 158 18.86 17.72 -15.11
N GLN A 159 19.74 17.35 -14.17
CA GLN A 159 21.15 17.09 -14.47
C GLN A 159 21.33 15.83 -15.32
N ARG A 160 20.56 14.77 -15.04
CA ARG A 160 20.68 13.47 -15.73
C ARG A 160 20.14 13.48 -17.16
N ARG A 161 18.97 14.09 -17.38
CA ARG A 161 18.27 14.07 -18.68
C ARG A 161 18.12 15.44 -19.34
N GLY A 162 18.51 16.52 -18.68
CA GLY A 162 18.21 17.88 -19.14
C GLY A 162 16.71 18.17 -19.08
N GLY A 163 16.18 18.80 -20.14
CA GLY A 163 14.76 19.11 -20.29
C GLY A 163 13.94 18.08 -21.08
N GLN A 164 14.41 16.83 -21.20
CA GLN A 164 13.64 15.78 -21.89
C GLN A 164 12.32 15.51 -21.18
N GLU A 165 11.25 15.30 -21.95
CA GLU A 165 9.93 15.00 -21.39
C GLU A 165 9.87 13.60 -20.79
N PRO A 166 9.16 13.41 -19.67
CA PRO A 166 8.52 14.43 -18.85
C PRO A 166 9.57 15.14 -17.97
N ALA A 167 9.55 16.48 -17.99
CA ALA A 167 10.45 17.27 -17.16
C ALA A 167 10.07 17.12 -15.69
N GLY A 168 11.04 16.85 -14.83
CA GLY A 168 10.82 16.72 -13.39
C GLY A 168 10.10 15.45 -12.94
N GLU A 169 9.89 14.45 -13.80
CA GLU A 169 9.25 13.19 -13.40
C GLU A 169 10.09 11.95 -13.79
N VAL A 170 10.00 10.86 -13.03
CA VAL A 170 10.80 9.63 -13.20
C VAL A 170 10.33 8.78 -14.39
N VAL A 171 11.22 8.17 -15.19
CA VAL A 171 10.86 7.28 -16.32
C VAL A 171 11.77 6.07 -16.52
N SER A 172 12.93 5.97 -15.88
CA SER A 172 13.84 4.82 -16.03
C SER A 172 14.08 4.10 -14.71
N PHE A 173 14.53 2.84 -14.77
CA PHE A 173 14.78 2.04 -13.57
C PHE A 173 15.76 2.75 -12.62
N ARG A 174 16.86 3.31 -13.14
CA ARG A 174 17.83 4.06 -12.34
C ARG A 174 17.23 5.28 -11.62
N GLU A 175 16.28 5.95 -12.26
CA GLU A 175 15.59 7.11 -11.68
C GLU A 175 14.56 6.67 -10.63
N TYR A 176 13.90 5.53 -10.82
CA TYR A 176 13.08 4.92 -9.77
C TYR A 176 13.93 4.49 -8.58
N ALA A 177 15.09 3.87 -8.81
CA ALA A 177 16.00 3.49 -7.74
C ALA A 177 16.44 4.70 -6.91
N GLU A 178 16.76 5.84 -7.54
CA GLU A 178 17.08 7.08 -6.83
C GLU A 178 15.88 7.60 -6.01
N LEU A 179 14.66 7.46 -6.54
CA LEU A 179 13.44 7.83 -5.82
C LEU A 179 13.22 6.96 -4.56
N TYR A 180 13.52 5.66 -4.65
CA TYR A 180 13.52 4.77 -3.49
C TYR A 180 14.65 5.09 -2.51
N HIS A 181 15.85 5.45 -2.99
CA HIS A 181 16.94 5.92 -2.13
C HIS A 181 16.51 7.14 -1.33
N GLU A 182 15.89 8.12 -1.96
CA GLU A 182 15.37 9.31 -1.26
C GLU A 182 14.30 8.96 -0.23
N SER A 183 13.36 8.08 -0.58
CA SER A 183 12.24 7.72 0.31
C SER A 183 12.66 6.84 1.49
N TRP A 184 13.60 5.90 1.29
CA TRP A 184 13.89 4.83 2.27
C TRP A 184 15.23 4.99 2.98
N SER A 185 16.12 5.91 2.57
CA SER A 185 17.42 6.10 3.24
C SER A 185 17.34 6.84 4.57
N ASP A 186 16.17 7.37 4.92
CA ASP A 186 15.86 7.94 6.22
C ASP A 186 16.29 6.99 7.36
N PRO A 187 17.20 7.41 8.27
CA PRO A 187 17.75 6.51 9.30
C PRO A 187 16.71 5.89 10.23
N GLU A 188 15.73 6.67 10.68
CA GLU A 188 14.65 6.22 11.55
C GLU A 188 13.79 5.16 10.84
N ILE A 189 13.48 5.40 9.57
CA ILE A 189 12.68 4.49 8.76
C ILE A 189 13.47 3.24 8.38
N ARG A 190 14.74 3.35 8.01
CA ARG A 190 15.62 2.20 7.77
C ARG A 190 15.67 1.29 8.98
N TRP A 191 15.83 1.87 10.17
CA TRP A 191 15.84 1.12 11.41
C TRP A 191 14.49 0.48 11.73
N LEU A 192 13.38 1.21 11.59
CA LEU A 192 12.04 0.66 11.77
C LEU A 192 11.81 -0.54 10.84
N MET A 193 12.08 -0.36 9.55
CA MET A 193 11.92 -1.40 8.53
C MET A 193 12.88 -2.58 8.72
N SER A 194 14.02 -2.40 9.38
CA SER A 194 14.91 -3.51 9.76
C SER A 194 14.39 -4.34 10.94
N ASN A 195 13.43 -3.83 11.71
CA ASN A 195 12.90 -4.50 12.92
C ASN A 195 11.46 -4.99 12.78
N VAL A 196 10.70 -4.44 11.81
CA VAL A 196 9.27 -4.69 11.66
C VAL A 196 9.00 -5.26 10.27
N PRO A 197 8.43 -6.48 10.16
CA PRO A 197 8.12 -7.07 8.87
C PRO A 197 7.16 -6.17 8.11
N THR A 198 7.58 -5.73 6.92
CA THR A 198 6.91 -4.70 6.14
C THR A 198 6.29 -5.30 4.89
N SER A 199 4.96 -5.20 4.81
CA SER A 199 4.14 -5.56 3.64
C SER A 199 3.70 -4.29 2.91
N MET A 200 3.69 -4.31 1.58
CA MET A 200 3.41 -3.12 0.77
C MET A 200 2.47 -3.41 -0.40
N ILE A 201 1.76 -2.40 -0.88
CA ILE A 201 1.08 -2.37 -2.19
C ILE A 201 1.21 -0.95 -2.71
N PHE A 202 1.48 -0.79 -4.01
CA PHE A 202 1.55 0.49 -4.69
C PHE A 202 0.18 1.19 -4.80
N ASP A 203 0.21 2.49 -5.06
CA ASP A 203 -0.90 3.23 -5.64
C ASP A 203 -0.49 3.86 -6.98
N ASP A 204 -1.19 4.90 -7.43
CA ASP A 204 -0.86 5.58 -8.67
C ASP A 204 0.44 6.38 -8.61
N HIS A 205 0.76 7.13 -7.54
CA HIS A 205 1.99 7.94 -7.53
C HIS A 205 3.28 7.09 -7.58
N ASP A 206 3.22 5.79 -7.26
CA ASP A 206 4.31 4.84 -7.53
C ASP A 206 4.63 4.72 -9.04
N VAL A 207 3.69 5.07 -9.92
CA VAL A 207 3.87 5.10 -11.38
C VAL A 207 3.70 6.51 -11.91
N ARG A 208 2.50 7.09 -11.74
CA ARG A 208 2.09 8.45 -12.08
C ARG A 208 0.67 8.66 -11.57
N ASP A 209 0.35 9.84 -11.05
CA ASP A 209 -1.03 10.28 -10.77
C ASP A 209 -2.03 9.87 -11.87
N ASP A 210 -3.20 9.43 -11.40
CA ASP A 210 -4.33 8.91 -12.19
C ASP A 210 -4.02 7.57 -12.91
N TRP A 211 -2.98 6.82 -12.50
CA TRP A 211 -2.58 5.59 -13.20
C TRP A 211 -3.73 4.59 -13.28
N ASN A 212 -4.04 4.21 -14.53
CA ASN A 212 -5.17 3.34 -14.89
C ASN A 212 -6.54 3.88 -14.45
N THR A 213 -6.72 5.20 -14.35
CA THR A 213 -8.01 5.84 -14.04
C THR A 213 -9.07 5.55 -15.10
N SER A 214 -8.71 5.36 -16.38
CA SER A 214 -9.65 4.99 -17.45
C SER A 214 -8.96 4.51 -18.74
N ARG A 215 -9.72 3.94 -19.68
CA ARG A 215 -9.21 3.62 -21.02
C ARG A 215 -8.71 4.86 -21.75
N THR A 216 -9.47 5.95 -21.72
CA THR A 216 -9.10 7.22 -22.37
C THR A 216 -7.77 7.75 -21.83
N TRP A 217 -7.55 7.63 -20.51
CA TRP A 217 -6.28 7.98 -19.90
C TRP A 217 -5.15 7.06 -20.40
N ARG A 218 -5.37 5.73 -20.44
CA ARG A 218 -4.37 4.77 -20.94
C ARG A 218 -3.98 5.05 -22.39
N GLU A 219 -4.96 5.32 -23.26
CA GLU A 219 -4.71 5.68 -24.67
C GLU A 219 -3.91 6.98 -24.79
N ARG A 220 -4.25 7.99 -23.98
CA ARG A 220 -3.52 9.28 -23.95
C ARG A 220 -2.08 9.09 -23.45
N MET A 221 -1.86 8.26 -22.45
CA MET A 221 -0.53 7.96 -21.92
C MET A 221 0.29 7.10 -22.87
N ALA A 222 -0.31 6.07 -23.49
CA ALA A 222 0.34 5.25 -24.50
C ALA A 222 0.84 6.08 -25.72
N ALA A 223 0.20 7.22 -26.02
CA ALA A 223 0.65 8.14 -27.07
C ALA A 223 1.87 9.00 -26.67
N LYS A 224 2.28 9.02 -25.40
CA LYS A 224 3.46 9.75 -24.95
C LYS A 224 4.74 8.96 -25.27
N PRO A 225 5.77 9.59 -25.86
CA PRO A 225 6.98 8.88 -26.29
C PRO A 225 7.77 8.25 -25.14
N TRP A 226 7.59 8.75 -23.92
CA TRP A 226 8.28 8.29 -22.72
C TRP A 226 7.47 7.28 -21.89
N TRP A 227 6.17 7.13 -22.13
CA TRP A 227 5.29 6.33 -21.27
C TRP A 227 5.68 4.85 -21.23
N ARG A 228 5.97 4.26 -22.39
CA ARG A 228 6.43 2.86 -22.49
C ARG A 228 7.66 2.61 -21.62
N LYS A 229 8.61 3.56 -21.59
CA LYS A 229 9.81 3.47 -20.77
C LYS A 229 9.47 3.53 -19.29
N ARG A 230 8.61 4.50 -18.89
CA ARG A 230 8.15 4.65 -17.51
C ARG A 230 7.45 3.39 -17.00
N ILE A 231 6.44 2.90 -17.71
CA ILE A 231 5.61 1.79 -17.20
C ILE A 231 6.43 0.51 -17.02
N ARG A 232 7.37 0.23 -17.94
CA ARG A 232 8.34 -0.86 -17.83
C ARG A 232 9.21 -0.71 -16.58
N ALA A 233 9.81 0.47 -16.41
CA ALA A 233 10.69 0.76 -15.28
C ALA A 233 9.95 0.78 -13.92
N GLY A 234 8.74 1.34 -13.86
CA GLY A 234 7.96 1.48 -12.63
C GLY A 234 7.45 0.15 -12.11
N LEU A 235 6.97 -0.73 -12.98
CA LEU A 235 6.56 -2.08 -12.55
C LEU A 235 7.77 -2.97 -12.24
N ALA A 236 8.89 -2.82 -12.96
CA ALA A 236 10.13 -3.51 -12.64
C ALA A 236 10.68 -3.08 -11.27
N SER A 237 10.69 -1.77 -10.98
CA SER A 237 11.13 -1.25 -9.68
C SER A 237 10.16 -1.66 -8.57
N TYR A 238 8.85 -1.58 -8.78
CA TYR A 238 7.85 -2.09 -7.83
C TYR A 238 8.08 -3.57 -7.51
N TRP A 239 8.40 -4.40 -8.51
CA TRP A 239 8.70 -5.82 -8.28
C TRP A 239 9.87 -5.99 -7.31
N VAL A 240 11.01 -5.34 -7.57
CA VAL A 240 12.24 -5.51 -6.78
C VAL A 240 12.15 -4.88 -5.39
N TYR A 241 11.66 -3.63 -5.30
CA TYR A 241 11.66 -2.88 -4.04
C TYR A 241 10.51 -3.33 -3.13
N GLN A 242 9.33 -3.61 -3.69
CA GLN A 242 8.13 -3.84 -2.88
C GLN A 242 7.59 -5.26 -2.97
N HIS A 243 7.27 -5.74 -4.19
CA HIS A 243 6.46 -6.94 -4.34
C HIS A 243 7.16 -8.23 -3.91
N ILE A 244 8.43 -8.44 -4.27
CA ILE A 244 9.12 -9.71 -3.93
C ILE A 244 9.19 -9.96 -2.43
N GLY A 245 9.28 -8.90 -1.63
CA GLY A 245 9.26 -9.03 -0.18
C GLY A 245 7.88 -9.38 0.38
N ASN A 246 6.81 -9.17 -0.39
CA ASN A 246 5.47 -9.61 -0.03
C ASN A 246 5.25 -11.11 -0.28
N LEU A 247 6.26 -11.89 -0.66
CA LEU A 247 6.17 -13.33 -0.87
C LEU A 247 6.93 -14.08 0.25
N GLY A 248 6.28 -15.09 0.83
CA GLY A 248 6.91 -15.95 1.85
C GLY A 248 7.84 -16.99 1.19
N PRO A 249 8.67 -17.71 1.95
CA PRO A 249 9.65 -18.66 1.39
C PRO A 249 9.06 -19.70 0.41
N ASP A 250 7.89 -20.27 0.74
CA ASP A 250 7.20 -21.23 -0.13
C ASP A 250 6.64 -20.59 -1.41
N GLU A 251 6.25 -19.31 -1.34
CA GLU A 251 5.77 -18.55 -2.51
C GLU A 251 6.94 -18.19 -3.41
N LEU A 252 8.07 -17.74 -2.83
CA LEU A 252 9.31 -17.45 -3.54
C LEU A 252 9.83 -18.67 -4.29
N THR A 253 9.84 -19.84 -3.65
CA THR A 253 10.29 -21.11 -4.27
C THR A 253 9.45 -21.49 -5.49
N ARG A 254 8.16 -21.11 -5.52
CA ARG A 254 7.25 -21.38 -6.64
C ARG A 254 7.19 -20.23 -7.66
N ASN A 255 7.86 -19.12 -7.40
CA ASN A 255 7.80 -17.94 -8.25
C ASN A 255 8.79 -18.05 -9.42
N LEU A 256 8.26 -18.23 -10.63
CA LEU A 256 9.06 -18.40 -11.84
C LEU A 256 9.93 -17.19 -12.18
N LEU A 257 9.46 -15.97 -11.90
CA LEU A 257 10.24 -14.76 -12.17
C LEU A 257 11.41 -14.65 -11.18
N TYR A 258 11.17 -14.92 -9.90
CA TYR A 258 12.20 -14.91 -8.87
C TYR A 258 13.31 -15.94 -9.15
N SER A 259 12.96 -17.18 -9.51
CA SER A 259 13.94 -18.19 -9.93
C SER A 259 14.74 -17.73 -11.15
N LYS A 260 14.09 -17.22 -12.21
CA LYS A 260 14.80 -16.69 -13.39
C LYS A 260 15.77 -15.56 -13.05
N VAL A 261 15.37 -14.63 -12.19
CA VAL A 261 16.18 -13.47 -11.81
C VAL A 261 17.40 -13.89 -11.00
N THR A 262 17.20 -14.76 -10.00
CA THR A 262 18.28 -15.18 -9.10
C THR A 262 19.26 -16.15 -9.75
N GLU A 263 18.83 -16.91 -10.75
CA GLU A 263 19.67 -17.86 -11.49
C GLU A 263 20.36 -17.26 -12.73
N ALA A 264 19.98 -16.05 -13.16
CA ALA A 264 20.46 -15.47 -14.42
C ALA A 264 21.99 -15.29 -14.48
N GLY A 265 22.61 -14.88 -13.36
CA GLY A 265 24.06 -14.62 -13.29
C GLY A 265 24.55 -13.45 -14.16
N VAL A 266 23.62 -12.63 -14.67
CA VAL A 266 23.86 -11.44 -15.51
C VAL A 266 22.90 -10.33 -15.07
N ASP A 267 23.05 -9.12 -15.63
CA ASP A 267 22.08 -8.03 -15.46
C ASP A 267 20.69 -8.46 -15.97
N VAL A 268 19.68 -8.37 -15.09
CA VAL A 268 18.30 -8.77 -15.38
C VAL A 268 17.36 -7.60 -15.65
N GLN A 269 17.85 -6.37 -15.83
CA GLN A 269 16.99 -5.20 -16.08
C GLN A 269 16.04 -5.42 -17.26
N ASP A 270 16.53 -5.87 -18.42
CA ASP A 270 15.70 -6.12 -19.59
C ASP A 270 14.65 -7.20 -19.33
N LEU A 271 15.03 -8.27 -18.59
CA LEU A 271 14.11 -9.35 -18.22
C LEU A 271 12.96 -8.84 -17.35
N LEU A 272 13.25 -7.96 -16.38
CA LEU A 272 12.24 -7.36 -15.52
C LEU A 272 11.37 -6.35 -16.28
N GLU A 273 11.97 -5.53 -17.14
CA GLU A 273 11.24 -4.56 -17.96
C GLU A 273 10.34 -5.24 -19.02
N ASP A 274 10.74 -6.38 -19.56
CA ASP A 274 9.90 -7.19 -20.45
C ASP A 274 8.73 -7.83 -19.70
N PHE A 275 8.99 -8.38 -18.50
CA PHE A 275 7.91 -8.86 -17.63
C PHE A 275 6.93 -7.73 -17.26
N ALA A 276 7.45 -6.55 -16.92
CA ALA A 276 6.67 -5.38 -16.60
C ALA A 276 5.77 -4.93 -17.76
N GLU A 277 6.29 -4.97 -18.99
CA GLU A 277 5.49 -4.67 -20.18
C GLU A 277 4.32 -5.64 -20.34
N GLU A 278 4.56 -6.93 -20.15
CA GLU A 278 3.48 -7.92 -20.17
C GLU A 278 2.49 -7.66 -19.04
N ALA A 279 2.98 -7.37 -17.83
CA ALA A 279 2.14 -7.13 -16.65
C ALA A 279 1.18 -5.93 -16.81
N ASP A 280 1.54 -4.88 -17.55
CA ASP A 280 0.64 -3.74 -17.80
C ASP A 280 -0.52 -4.09 -18.74
N LYS A 281 -0.33 -5.07 -19.65
CA LYS A 281 -1.32 -5.39 -20.68
C LYS A 281 -2.65 -5.80 -20.08
N GLU A 282 -3.70 -5.43 -20.80
CA GLU A 282 -5.05 -5.91 -20.56
C GLU A 282 -5.49 -6.67 -21.81
N VAL A 283 -5.75 -7.96 -21.66
CA VAL A 283 -6.07 -8.87 -22.77
C VAL A 283 -7.37 -9.59 -22.44
N ASP A 284 -8.38 -9.42 -23.29
CA ASP A 284 -9.70 -10.04 -23.16
C ASP A 284 -10.34 -9.89 -21.76
N GLY A 285 -10.21 -8.69 -21.17
CA GLY A 285 -10.75 -8.38 -19.84
C GLY A 285 -9.98 -9.02 -18.68
N ARG A 286 -8.71 -9.38 -18.89
CA ARG A 286 -7.83 -10.01 -17.91
C ARG A 286 -6.48 -9.30 -17.83
N LYS A 287 -5.83 -9.47 -16.67
CA LYS A 287 -4.44 -9.10 -16.42
C LYS A 287 -3.58 -10.36 -16.37
N PRO A 288 -2.41 -10.38 -17.04
CA PRO A 288 -1.55 -11.57 -17.06
C PRO A 288 -0.78 -11.78 -15.75
N THR A 289 -0.65 -10.71 -14.96
CA THR A 289 0.07 -10.70 -13.69
C THR A 289 -0.87 -10.29 -12.56
N ARG A 290 -0.78 -10.98 -11.43
CA ARG A 290 -1.48 -10.64 -10.19
C ARG A 290 -0.49 -10.06 -9.19
N TRP A 291 -0.77 -8.87 -8.66
CA TRP A 291 0.00 -8.24 -7.59
C TRP A 291 -0.64 -8.42 -6.21
N SER A 292 -1.93 -8.76 -6.14
CA SER A 292 -2.63 -9.15 -4.90
C SER A 292 -1.99 -10.37 -4.24
N TYR A 293 -1.92 -10.34 -2.90
CA TYR A 293 -1.28 -11.38 -2.08
C TYR A 293 -2.01 -11.60 -0.75
N ARG A 294 -1.66 -12.70 -0.09
CA ARG A 294 -2.22 -13.11 1.20
C ARG A 294 -1.11 -13.31 2.23
N ARG A 295 -1.42 -12.95 3.48
CA ARG A 295 -0.61 -13.24 4.67
C ARG A 295 -1.52 -13.78 5.77
N ASP A 296 -1.05 -14.83 6.43
CA ASP A 296 -1.73 -15.39 7.59
C ASP A 296 -0.83 -15.16 8.81
N PHE A 297 -1.26 -14.30 9.73
CA PHE A 297 -0.59 -14.04 11.00
C PHE A 297 -1.29 -14.81 12.11
N GLY A 298 -1.24 -16.14 12.03
CA GLY A 298 -1.98 -17.02 12.93
C GLY A 298 -3.49 -16.87 12.76
N ARG A 299 -4.17 -16.27 13.74
CA ARG A 299 -5.65 -16.07 13.74
C ARG A 299 -6.09 -14.80 13.02
N ILE A 300 -5.17 -14.08 12.38
CA ILE A 300 -5.44 -12.88 11.58
C ILE A 300 -5.09 -13.19 10.13
N ARG A 301 -6.06 -13.03 9.22
CA ARG A 301 -5.80 -13.07 7.79
C ARG A 301 -5.68 -11.66 7.24
N LEU A 302 -4.59 -11.38 6.53
CA LEU A 302 -4.42 -10.19 5.70
C LEU A 302 -4.52 -10.59 4.22
N LEU A 303 -5.45 -9.97 3.50
CA LEU A 303 -5.64 -10.12 2.06
C LEU A 303 -5.48 -8.75 1.41
N VAL A 304 -4.42 -8.56 0.62
CA VAL A 304 -4.13 -7.27 -0.02
C VAL A 304 -4.54 -7.33 -1.48
N ILE A 305 -5.37 -6.36 -1.89
CA ILE A 305 -5.95 -6.25 -3.22
C ILE A 305 -5.21 -5.14 -3.98
N ASP A 306 -4.68 -5.48 -5.16
CA ASP A 306 -4.17 -4.50 -6.12
C ASP A 306 -5.34 -3.75 -6.79
N THR A 307 -5.53 -2.50 -6.39
CA THR A 307 -6.59 -1.64 -6.93
C THR A 307 -6.14 -0.71 -8.07
N ARG A 308 -4.95 -0.93 -8.65
CA ARG A 308 -4.38 -0.11 -9.74
C ARG A 308 -4.04 -0.92 -10.98
N SER A 309 -3.14 -1.89 -10.87
CA SER A 309 -2.72 -2.69 -12.04
C SER A 309 -3.75 -3.77 -12.37
N GLY A 310 -4.48 -4.27 -11.38
CA GLY A 310 -5.59 -5.24 -11.53
C GLY A 310 -6.81 -4.72 -12.30
N ARG A 311 -6.93 -3.40 -12.50
CA ARG A 311 -8.08 -2.76 -13.13
C ARG A 311 -8.32 -3.25 -14.56
N ILE A 312 -9.59 -3.52 -14.89
CA ILE A 312 -10.07 -3.79 -16.24
C ILE A 312 -10.79 -2.55 -16.74
N LEU A 313 -10.33 -1.98 -17.86
CA LEU A 313 -10.80 -0.71 -18.41
C LEU A 313 -11.41 -0.87 -19.80
N ASP A 314 -11.21 -2.02 -20.45
CA ASP A 314 -11.90 -2.45 -21.65
C ASP A 314 -13.26 -3.07 -21.30
N GLY A 315 -14.29 -2.76 -22.08
CA GLY A 315 -15.65 -3.23 -21.85
C GLY A 315 -16.24 -2.78 -20.50
N GLN A 316 -16.59 -3.75 -19.66
CA GLN A 316 -17.09 -3.48 -18.32
C GLN A 316 -15.92 -3.11 -17.41
N ARG A 317 -15.93 -1.89 -16.89
CA ARG A 317 -14.91 -1.40 -15.97
C ARG A 317 -14.98 -2.16 -14.63
N LEU A 318 -13.87 -2.77 -14.21
CA LEU A 318 -13.75 -3.52 -12.95
C LEU A 318 -12.51 -3.07 -12.17
N MET A 319 -12.62 -2.98 -10.84
CA MET A 319 -11.51 -2.60 -9.97
C MET A 319 -10.39 -3.65 -10.05
N VAL A 320 -10.78 -4.92 -10.10
CA VAL A 320 -9.93 -6.06 -10.40
C VAL A 320 -10.64 -6.98 -11.38
N GLY A 321 -9.88 -7.68 -12.22
CA GLY A 321 -10.40 -8.65 -13.18
C GLY A 321 -11.16 -9.79 -12.51
N SER A 322 -12.04 -10.47 -13.26
CA SER A 322 -12.90 -11.51 -12.70
C SER A 322 -12.10 -12.68 -12.12
N ASP A 323 -11.06 -13.14 -12.82
CA ASP A 323 -10.20 -14.24 -12.38
C ASP A 323 -9.43 -13.88 -11.08
N GLU A 324 -8.96 -12.63 -10.95
CA GLU A 324 -8.32 -12.16 -9.72
C GLU A 324 -9.33 -12.02 -8.58
N PHE A 325 -10.55 -11.60 -8.88
CA PHE A 325 -11.61 -11.56 -7.87
C PHE A 325 -12.01 -12.96 -7.41
N ASP A 326 -12.05 -13.97 -8.29
CA ASP A 326 -12.26 -15.36 -7.91
C ASP A 326 -11.16 -15.82 -6.92
N TRP A 327 -9.90 -15.48 -7.22
CA TRP A 327 -8.78 -15.71 -6.30
C TRP A 327 -8.96 -15.00 -4.96
N ILE A 328 -9.47 -13.76 -4.94
CA ILE A 328 -9.80 -13.02 -3.71
C ILE A 328 -10.87 -13.77 -2.90
N GLU A 329 -11.94 -14.26 -3.54
CA GLU A 329 -13.01 -15.00 -2.84
C GLU A 329 -12.50 -16.30 -2.24
N GLU A 330 -11.66 -17.04 -2.97
CA GLU A 330 -11.02 -18.27 -2.49
C GLU A 330 -10.09 -18.00 -1.31
N ASN A 331 -9.29 -16.93 -1.39
CA ASN A 331 -8.29 -16.61 -0.36
C ASN A 331 -8.88 -15.87 0.84
N ALA A 332 -10.07 -15.29 0.70
CA ALA A 332 -10.86 -14.77 1.82
C ALA A 332 -11.64 -15.87 2.55
N ALA A 333 -11.57 -17.15 2.15
CA ALA A 333 -12.20 -18.26 2.88
C ALA A 333 -11.20 -18.94 3.82
N GLY A 334 -11.59 -19.21 5.06
CA GLY A 334 -10.74 -19.92 6.02
C GLY A 334 -11.22 -19.76 7.46
N ASP A 335 -10.48 -20.35 8.40
CA ASP A 335 -10.74 -20.26 9.84
C ASP A 335 -9.76 -19.28 10.49
N TYR A 336 -10.26 -18.11 10.86
CA TYR A 336 -9.52 -17.03 11.52
C TYR A 336 -10.50 -16.15 12.32
N ASP A 337 -9.96 -15.36 13.24
CA ASP A 337 -10.75 -14.48 14.10
C ASP A 337 -10.90 -13.07 13.51
N HIS A 338 -9.95 -12.65 12.67
CA HIS A 338 -9.93 -11.32 12.06
C HIS A 338 -9.56 -11.41 10.57
N LEU A 339 -10.36 -10.78 9.70
CA LEU A 339 -10.01 -10.55 8.31
C LEU A 339 -9.65 -9.08 8.10
N LEU A 340 -8.43 -8.84 7.61
CA LEU A 340 -7.96 -7.54 7.16
C LEU A 340 -7.88 -7.58 5.63
N ILE A 341 -8.54 -6.61 4.99
CA ILE A 341 -8.48 -6.43 3.54
C ILE A 341 -7.69 -5.16 3.27
N GLY A 342 -6.45 -5.27 2.80
CA GLY A 342 -5.66 -4.14 2.35
C GLY A 342 -6.09 -3.70 0.96
N SER A 343 -6.31 -2.41 0.76
CA SER A 343 -6.69 -1.82 -0.53
C SER A 343 -6.15 -0.40 -0.56
N SER A 344 -5.41 0.00 -1.60
CA SER A 344 -4.87 1.37 -1.63
C SER A 344 -5.99 2.41 -1.61
N LEU A 345 -7.08 2.10 -2.31
CA LEU A 345 -8.27 2.95 -2.39
C LEU A 345 -9.34 2.55 -1.36
N PRO A 346 -9.97 3.51 -0.68
CA PRO A 346 -11.09 3.21 0.21
C PRO A 346 -12.29 2.57 -0.48
N TRP A 347 -12.81 1.50 0.12
CA TRP A 347 -14.04 0.85 -0.34
C TRP A 347 -15.28 1.69 0.02
N LEU A 348 -15.36 2.18 1.26
CA LEU A 348 -16.50 2.96 1.76
C LEU A 348 -16.19 4.46 1.85
N MET A 349 -16.42 5.16 0.75
CA MET A 349 -16.24 6.61 0.64
C MET A 349 -17.30 7.42 1.37
N PRO A 350 -17.07 8.73 1.65
CA PRO A 350 -18.14 9.64 2.02
C PRO A 350 -19.31 9.55 1.04
N HIS A 351 -20.54 9.47 1.55
CA HIS A 351 -21.71 9.11 0.73
C HIS A 351 -21.90 10.00 -0.49
N ALA A 352 -21.65 11.31 -0.37
CA ALA A 352 -21.78 12.20 -1.51
C ALA A 352 -20.77 11.85 -2.62
N LEU A 353 -19.51 11.61 -2.27
CA LEU A 353 -18.48 11.20 -3.22
C LEU A 353 -18.78 9.83 -3.82
N SER A 354 -19.26 8.88 -3.01
CA SER A 354 -19.66 7.55 -3.50
C SER A 354 -20.73 7.63 -4.60
N TYR A 355 -21.83 8.36 -4.37
CA TYR A 355 -22.86 8.53 -5.41
C TYR A 355 -22.38 9.36 -6.60
N LEU A 356 -21.55 10.39 -6.40
CA LEU A 356 -20.96 11.17 -7.48
C LEU A 356 -20.11 10.29 -8.41
N GLN A 357 -19.29 9.41 -7.85
CA GLN A 357 -18.48 8.46 -8.60
C GLN A 357 -19.33 7.47 -9.40
N SER A 358 -20.36 6.87 -8.82
CA SER A 358 -21.25 5.96 -9.56
C SER A 358 -22.06 6.67 -10.65
N LEU A 359 -22.48 7.93 -10.41
CA LEU A 359 -23.12 8.77 -11.42
C LEU A 359 -22.15 9.13 -12.55
N ASN A 360 -20.90 9.45 -12.22
CA ASN A 360 -19.85 9.71 -13.18
C ASN A 360 -19.56 8.48 -14.04
N GLU A 361 -19.46 7.30 -13.43
CA GLU A 361 -19.25 6.03 -14.14
C GLU A 361 -20.31 5.82 -15.24
N ARG A 362 -21.58 5.98 -14.88
CA ARG A 362 -22.71 5.90 -15.82
C ARG A 362 -22.68 6.99 -16.90
N ALA A 363 -22.25 8.19 -16.54
CA ALA A 363 -22.18 9.32 -17.47
C ALA A 363 -21.05 9.14 -18.49
N ALA A 364 -19.87 8.73 -18.04
CA ALA A 364 -18.70 8.47 -18.88
C ALA A 364 -18.90 7.28 -19.83
N SER A 365 -19.76 6.32 -19.47
CA SER A 365 -20.12 5.19 -20.34
C SER A 365 -21.07 5.56 -21.50
N GLN A 366 -21.57 6.80 -21.55
CA GLN A 366 -22.48 7.24 -22.62
C GLN A 366 -21.71 7.54 -23.91
N PRO A 367 -22.30 7.33 -25.10
CA PRO A 367 -21.67 7.75 -26.35
C PRO A 367 -21.67 9.27 -26.51
N GLY A 368 -20.77 9.77 -27.36
CA GLY A 368 -20.76 11.17 -27.78
C GLY A 368 -20.23 12.17 -26.73
N TRP A 369 -20.72 13.41 -26.79
CA TRP A 369 -20.18 14.51 -25.98
C TRP A 369 -20.43 14.35 -24.48
N ARG A 370 -21.52 13.67 -24.09
CA ARG A 370 -21.85 13.42 -22.66
C ARG A 370 -20.84 12.49 -22.01
N GLY A 371 -20.47 11.40 -22.71
CA GLY A 371 -19.41 10.49 -22.27
C GLY A 371 -18.08 11.20 -22.11
N ARG A 372 -17.69 11.98 -23.13
CA ARG A 372 -16.45 12.77 -23.07
C ARG A 372 -16.41 13.78 -21.93
N LEU A 373 -17.54 14.43 -21.63
CA LEU A 373 -17.64 15.33 -20.49
C LEU A 373 -17.55 14.57 -19.16
N GLY A 374 -18.24 13.43 -19.03
CA GLY A 374 -18.14 12.57 -17.86
C GLY A 374 -16.70 12.09 -17.63
N GLU A 375 -16.02 11.66 -18.69
CA GLU A 375 -14.62 11.26 -18.66
C GLU A 375 -13.69 12.41 -18.26
N LYS A 376 -13.92 13.61 -18.78
CA LYS A 376 -13.17 14.79 -18.37
C LYS A 376 -13.36 15.11 -16.89
N VAL A 377 -14.58 14.97 -16.38
CA VAL A 377 -14.88 15.16 -14.95
C VAL A 377 -14.22 14.06 -14.11
N ARG A 378 -14.15 12.83 -14.61
CA ARG A 378 -13.51 11.70 -13.92
C ARG A 378 -12.05 12.00 -13.60
N GLN A 379 -11.26 12.34 -14.63
CA GLN A 379 -9.82 12.63 -14.53
C GLN A 379 -9.50 13.96 -13.84
N ALA A 380 -10.48 14.85 -13.70
CA ALA A 380 -10.24 16.17 -13.08
C ALA A 380 -10.60 16.22 -11.59
N ALA A 381 -11.20 15.16 -11.08
CA ALA A 381 -11.70 15.07 -9.70
C ALA A 381 -11.43 13.69 -9.09
N ASP A 382 -10.50 12.95 -9.68
CA ASP A 382 -9.94 11.68 -9.19
C ASP A 382 -11.05 10.67 -8.81
N LEU A 383 -12.04 10.57 -9.70
CA LEU A 383 -13.22 9.73 -9.51
C LEU A 383 -12.92 8.28 -9.87
N GLU A 384 -12.05 7.66 -9.10
CA GLU A 384 -11.47 6.35 -9.41
C GLU A 384 -11.41 5.36 -8.24
N HIS A 385 -12.16 5.63 -7.17
CA HIS A 385 -12.24 4.69 -6.04
C HIS A 385 -13.24 3.57 -6.33
N TRP A 386 -13.44 2.64 -5.39
CA TRP A 386 -14.38 1.53 -5.54
C TRP A 386 -15.77 1.93 -6.09
N PRO A 387 -16.42 3.03 -5.65
CA PRO A 387 -17.72 3.44 -6.20
C PRO A 387 -17.71 3.87 -7.68
N ALA A 388 -16.54 4.17 -8.27
CA ALA A 388 -16.34 4.39 -9.71
C ALA A 388 -16.14 3.09 -10.52
N PHE A 389 -16.17 1.96 -9.82
CA PHE A 389 -16.11 0.59 -10.35
C PHE A 389 -17.27 -0.22 -9.77
N ARG A 390 -18.51 0.21 -10.05
CA ARG A 390 -19.71 -0.21 -9.32
C ARG A 390 -19.84 -1.73 -9.19
N ALA A 391 -19.58 -2.48 -10.26
CA ALA A 391 -19.70 -3.93 -10.25
C ALA A 391 -18.75 -4.59 -9.23
N SER A 392 -17.51 -4.13 -9.15
CA SER A 392 -16.52 -4.62 -8.18
C SER A 392 -16.85 -4.16 -6.75
N PHE A 393 -17.30 -2.91 -6.57
CA PHE A 393 -17.80 -2.42 -5.27
C PHE A 393 -18.89 -3.31 -4.70
N GLU A 394 -19.89 -3.65 -5.51
CA GLU A 394 -20.99 -4.50 -5.08
C GLU A 394 -20.57 -5.95 -4.86
N ARG A 395 -19.63 -6.46 -5.67
CA ARG A 395 -19.09 -7.82 -5.51
C ARG A 395 -18.32 -7.95 -4.19
N LEU A 396 -17.50 -6.96 -3.84
CA LEU A 396 -16.79 -6.92 -2.56
C LEU A 396 -17.77 -6.83 -1.38
N ALA A 397 -18.79 -5.98 -1.47
CA ALA A 397 -19.83 -5.89 -0.46
C ALA A 397 -20.54 -7.23 -0.22
N ARG A 398 -20.87 -7.96 -1.29
CA ARG A 398 -21.49 -9.30 -1.19
C ARG A 398 -20.55 -10.34 -0.59
N LEU A 399 -19.26 -10.33 -0.96
CA LEU A 399 -18.24 -11.20 -0.36
C LEU A 399 -18.15 -10.95 1.15
N ILE A 400 -17.98 -9.70 1.57
CA ILE A 400 -17.86 -9.32 2.99
C ILE A 400 -19.14 -9.71 3.74
N HIS A 401 -20.33 -9.46 3.17
CA HIS A 401 -21.59 -9.86 3.79
C HIS A 401 -21.70 -11.38 3.96
N ARG A 402 -21.31 -12.16 2.94
CA ARG A 402 -21.33 -13.63 2.99
C ARG A 402 -20.40 -14.17 4.07
N LEU A 403 -19.17 -13.66 4.14
CA LEU A 403 -18.21 -14.03 5.19
C LEU A 403 -18.72 -13.61 6.58
N GLY A 404 -19.26 -12.39 6.69
CA GLY A 404 -19.73 -11.84 7.95
C GLY A 404 -21.00 -12.49 8.50
N THR A 405 -21.75 -13.23 7.69
CA THR A 405 -22.98 -13.94 8.10
C THR A 405 -22.78 -15.45 8.30
N ALA A 406 -21.62 -15.97 7.93
CA ALA A 406 -21.30 -17.40 8.01
C ALA A 406 -21.44 -17.96 9.44
N PRO A 407 -21.71 -19.27 9.62
CA PRO A 407 -21.69 -19.93 10.92
C PRO A 407 -20.44 -19.62 11.75
N ASP A 408 -19.30 -19.66 11.08
CA ASP A 408 -17.91 -19.49 11.51
C ASP A 408 -17.34 -18.10 11.17
N ALA A 409 -18.21 -17.09 11.00
CA ALA A 409 -17.79 -15.74 10.67
C ALA A 409 -16.69 -15.21 11.62
N PRO A 410 -15.68 -14.48 11.08
CA PRO A 410 -14.66 -13.84 11.91
C PRO A 410 -15.31 -12.83 12.86
N SER A 411 -14.63 -12.48 13.94
CA SER A 411 -15.10 -11.44 14.84
C SER A 411 -15.14 -10.07 14.15
N THR A 412 -14.10 -9.76 13.36
CA THR A 412 -14.03 -8.50 12.60
C THR A 412 -13.64 -8.72 11.14
N ILE A 413 -14.16 -7.86 10.26
CA ILE A 413 -13.70 -7.69 8.87
C ILE A 413 -13.37 -6.21 8.68
N CYS A 414 -12.09 -5.87 8.54
CA CYS A 414 -11.62 -4.50 8.40
C CYS A 414 -10.99 -4.29 7.03
N VAL A 415 -11.52 -3.34 6.25
CA VAL A 415 -10.87 -2.85 5.04
C VAL A 415 -9.93 -1.70 5.42
N LEU A 416 -8.64 -1.86 5.18
CA LEU A 416 -7.59 -0.89 5.48
C LEU A 416 -7.24 -0.15 4.19
N SER A 417 -7.25 1.18 4.19
CA SER A 417 -6.99 1.96 2.97
C SER A 417 -6.33 3.33 3.17
N GLY A 418 -5.97 3.93 2.03
CA GLY A 418 -5.17 5.15 1.87
C GLY A 418 -5.77 6.19 0.91
N ASP A 419 -4.90 6.81 0.09
CA ASP A 419 -5.16 7.71 -1.06
C ASP A 419 -5.76 9.10 -0.73
N VAL A 420 -6.78 9.17 0.12
CA VAL A 420 -7.65 10.36 0.20
C VAL A 420 -7.14 11.56 1.04
N HIS A 421 -5.88 11.53 1.49
CA HIS A 421 -5.21 12.58 2.27
C HIS A 421 -5.95 13.06 3.53
N HIS A 422 -6.83 12.22 4.08
CA HIS A 422 -7.43 12.39 5.40
C HIS A 422 -7.83 11.03 5.97
N SER A 423 -7.95 10.96 7.29
CA SER A 423 -8.19 9.69 7.98
C SER A 423 -9.61 9.63 8.54
N TYR A 424 -10.23 8.45 8.51
CA TYR A 424 -11.57 8.22 9.07
C TYR A 424 -11.81 6.74 9.34
N ALA A 425 -12.83 6.44 10.14
CA ALA A 425 -13.39 5.11 10.23
C ALA A 425 -14.89 5.14 9.93
N ALA A 426 -15.37 4.15 9.18
CA ALA A 426 -16.79 3.96 8.89
C ALA A 426 -17.21 2.52 9.21
N ARG A 427 -18.37 2.39 9.85
CA ARG A 427 -18.97 1.09 10.18
C ARG A 427 -19.96 0.71 9.09
N ALA A 428 -19.81 -0.49 8.55
CA ALA A 428 -20.70 -1.04 7.55
C ALA A 428 -21.84 -1.84 8.21
N THR A 429 -23.04 -1.69 7.68
CA THR A 429 -24.23 -2.42 8.10
C THR A 429 -24.97 -2.96 6.87
N TYR A 430 -25.62 -4.10 7.04
CA TYR A 430 -26.32 -4.81 5.97
C TYR A 430 -27.78 -4.99 6.35
N ALA A 431 -28.64 -5.18 5.34
CA ALA A 431 -30.07 -5.42 5.56
C ALA A 431 -30.31 -6.68 6.42
N GLN A 432 -29.54 -7.75 6.17
CA GLN A 432 -29.37 -8.85 7.10
C GLN A 432 -28.11 -8.56 7.93
N PRO A 433 -28.21 -8.41 9.26
CA PRO A 433 -27.04 -8.13 10.09
C PRO A 433 -25.96 -9.22 9.99
N THR A 434 -24.70 -8.80 9.95
CA THR A 434 -23.54 -9.68 10.07
C THR A 434 -23.31 -10.05 11.53
N LYS A 435 -22.68 -11.21 11.76
CA LYS A 435 -22.08 -11.58 13.04
C LYS A 435 -20.73 -10.89 13.25
N SER A 436 -19.99 -10.69 12.15
CA SER A 436 -18.75 -9.90 12.17
C SER A 436 -19.05 -8.42 12.31
N GLU A 437 -18.17 -7.73 13.02
CA GLU A 437 -18.07 -6.28 12.96
C GLU A 437 -17.32 -5.86 11.68
N VAL A 438 -17.93 -5.06 10.82
CA VAL A 438 -17.37 -4.68 9.51
C VAL A 438 -17.02 -3.20 9.47
N LEU A 439 -15.75 -2.87 9.22
CA LEU A 439 -15.28 -1.49 9.14
C LEU A 439 -14.45 -1.19 7.90
N GLN A 440 -14.52 0.06 7.45
CA GLN A 440 -13.50 0.72 6.65
C GLN A 440 -12.64 1.56 7.60
N LEU A 441 -11.33 1.37 7.59
CA LEU A 441 -10.34 2.11 8.36
C LEU A 441 -9.37 2.79 7.39
N VAL A 442 -9.39 4.11 7.34
CA VAL A 442 -8.53 4.90 6.45
C VAL A 442 -7.48 5.65 7.25
N CYS A 443 -6.22 5.48 6.87
CA CYS A 443 -5.08 6.19 7.42
C CYS A 443 -4.25 6.81 6.28
N SER A 444 -4.64 8.03 5.92
CA SER A 444 -3.91 8.88 4.98
C SER A 444 -3.98 10.33 5.48
N PRO A 445 -2.93 11.14 5.32
CA PRO A 445 -1.60 10.76 4.87
C PRO A 445 -0.67 10.37 6.03
N VAL A 446 0.38 9.59 5.75
CA VAL A 446 1.51 9.36 6.67
C VAL A 446 2.49 10.55 6.62
N HIS A 447 2.73 11.09 5.42
CA HIS A 447 3.50 12.31 5.20
C HIS A 447 3.04 12.99 3.90
N ASN A 448 1.99 13.81 4.00
CA ASN A 448 1.45 14.63 2.91
C ASN A 448 0.50 15.72 3.52
N ASP A 449 0.19 16.81 2.83
CA ASP A 449 -0.85 17.76 3.29
C ASP A 449 -1.76 18.16 2.13
N PRO A 450 -3.06 17.80 2.18
CA PRO A 450 -3.98 18.32 1.19
C PRO A 450 -4.17 19.83 1.41
N PRO A 451 -4.32 20.63 0.34
CA PRO A 451 -4.56 22.06 0.49
C PRO A 451 -5.73 22.36 1.44
N LYS A 452 -5.49 23.19 2.45
CA LYS A 452 -6.44 23.46 3.56
C LYS A 452 -7.84 23.90 3.09
N ILE A 453 -7.95 24.46 1.89
CA ILE A 453 -9.20 24.85 1.25
C ILE A 453 -10.15 23.68 0.97
N PHE A 454 -9.65 22.45 0.86
CA PHE A 454 -10.47 21.26 0.61
C PHE A 454 -11.06 20.64 1.88
N ARG A 455 -10.57 20.99 3.08
CA ARG A 455 -11.03 20.40 4.35
C ARG A 455 -12.55 20.56 4.58
N PRO A 456 -13.18 21.73 4.32
CA PRO A 456 -14.64 21.87 4.42
C PRO A 456 -15.38 20.99 3.43
N ALA A 457 -14.86 20.82 2.21
CA ALA A 457 -15.48 19.97 1.18
C ALA A 457 -15.50 18.50 1.63
N PHE A 458 -14.38 18.00 2.16
CA PHE A 458 -14.31 16.66 2.73
C PHE A 458 -15.27 16.46 3.91
N ALA A 459 -15.38 17.44 4.82
CA ALA A 459 -16.33 17.35 5.92
C ALA A 459 -17.79 17.33 5.43
N LEU A 460 -18.15 18.19 4.47
CA LEU A 460 -19.49 18.28 3.89
C LEU A 460 -19.86 17.06 3.03
N SER A 461 -18.88 16.32 2.51
CA SER A 461 -19.14 15.11 1.71
C SER A 461 -19.84 13.98 2.49
N TRP A 462 -19.83 14.05 3.83
CA TRP A 462 -20.55 13.17 4.73
C TRP A 462 -21.99 13.62 5.03
N ALA A 463 -22.41 14.80 4.57
CA ALA A 463 -23.70 15.38 4.94
C ALA A 463 -24.88 14.59 4.33
N THR A 464 -25.77 14.10 5.20
CA THR A 464 -26.96 13.32 4.83
C THR A 464 -27.86 13.99 3.79
N PRO A 465 -28.15 15.32 3.83
CA PRO A 465 -29.00 15.96 2.83
C PRO A 465 -28.42 15.89 1.41
N ILE A 466 -27.11 16.12 1.28
CA ILE A 466 -26.39 16.06 0.00
C ILE A 466 -26.43 14.62 -0.53
N ALA A 467 -26.10 13.66 0.33
CA ALA A 467 -26.13 12.24 0.01
C ALA A 467 -27.53 11.78 -0.42
N ALA A 468 -28.60 12.22 0.26
CA ALA A 468 -29.97 11.88 -0.08
C ALA A 468 -30.40 12.42 -1.46
N ALA A 469 -30.02 13.66 -1.79
CA ALA A 469 -30.27 14.25 -3.10
C ALA A 469 -29.54 13.49 -4.22
N LEU A 470 -28.26 13.17 -4.01
CA LEU A 470 -27.45 12.40 -4.96
C LEU A 470 -27.95 10.97 -5.13
N ARG A 471 -28.33 10.29 -4.04
CA ARG A 471 -28.96 8.96 -4.08
C ARG A 471 -30.24 8.97 -4.90
N HIS A 472 -31.11 9.96 -4.68
CA HIS A 472 -32.34 10.11 -5.45
C HIS A 472 -32.06 10.33 -6.93
N HIS A 473 -31.04 11.12 -7.26
CA HIS A 473 -30.59 11.31 -8.64
C HIS A 473 -30.05 10.01 -9.25
N ALA A 474 -29.22 9.26 -8.50
CA ALA A 474 -28.66 7.98 -8.90
C ALA A 474 -29.76 6.95 -9.22
N ALA A 475 -30.77 6.84 -8.34
CA ALA A 475 -31.91 5.96 -8.56
C ALA A 475 -32.67 6.30 -9.86
N ARG A 476 -32.91 7.60 -10.13
CA ARG A 476 -33.54 8.05 -11.40
C ARG A 476 -32.71 7.75 -12.65
N ARG A 477 -31.40 7.52 -12.49
CA ARG A 477 -30.48 7.15 -13.57
C ARG A 477 -30.27 5.62 -13.68
N GLY A 478 -31.05 4.83 -12.94
CA GLY A 478 -30.97 3.38 -12.97
C GLY A 478 -29.67 2.85 -12.36
N ILE A 479 -29.12 3.55 -11.37
CA ILE A 479 -28.06 3.01 -10.51
C ILE A 479 -28.75 2.22 -9.39
N SER A 480 -28.31 0.98 -9.20
CA SER A 480 -28.78 0.08 -8.13
C SER A 480 -28.56 0.72 -6.75
N PRO A 481 -29.44 0.47 -5.77
CA PRO A 481 -29.14 0.76 -4.38
C PRO A 481 -27.86 0.08 -3.92
N ASP A 482 -27.15 0.68 -2.96
CA ASP A 482 -25.97 0.06 -2.37
C ASP A 482 -26.38 -1.22 -1.61
N PRO A 483 -25.64 -2.33 -1.79
CA PRO A 483 -25.90 -3.57 -1.04
C PRO A 483 -25.47 -3.46 0.44
N VAL A 484 -24.82 -2.36 0.80
CA VAL A 484 -24.27 -2.06 2.12
C VAL A 484 -24.62 -0.62 2.49
N HIS A 485 -24.97 -0.40 3.75
CA HIS A 485 -25.07 0.92 4.35
C HIS A 485 -23.85 1.16 5.22
N TRP A 486 -23.46 2.41 5.41
CA TRP A 486 -22.40 2.72 6.35
C TRP A 486 -22.63 4.06 6.99
N HIS A 487 -21.98 4.29 8.12
CA HIS A 487 -21.93 5.59 8.76
C HIS A 487 -20.52 5.85 9.28
N LYS A 488 -20.13 7.11 9.25
CA LYS A 488 -18.86 7.54 9.82
C LYS A 488 -18.88 7.39 11.34
N VAL A 489 -17.90 6.67 11.87
CA VAL A 489 -17.69 6.49 13.31
C VAL A 489 -16.79 7.60 13.85
N THR A 490 -15.73 7.96 13.11
CA THR A 490 -14.80 9.02 13.49
C THR A 490 -14.19 9.69 12.25
N GLY A 491 -13.74 10.93 12.40
CA GLY A 491 -13.13 11.76 11.34
C GLY A 491 -14.11 12.72 10.62
N PRO A 492 -13.71 13.34 9.50
CA PRO A 492 -12.37 13.27 8.93
C PRO A 492 -11.34 13.89 9.89
N HIS A 493 -10.20 13.21 10.04
CA HIS A 493 -9.02 13.67 10.76
C HIS A 493 -8.01 14.17 9.74
N PHE A 494 -7.40 15.32 10.02
CA PHE A 494 -6.43 15.96 9.13
C PHE A 494 -5.06 16.06 9.80
N GLY A 495 -4.01 15.99 8.99
CA GLY A 495 -2.62 15.95 9.43
C GLY A 495 -2.03 14.56 9.26
N ASN A 496 -0.70 14.51 9.29
CA ASN A 496 0.06 13.28 9.14
C ASN A 496 -0.22 12.31 10.29
N SER A 497 -0.58 11.09 9.94
CA SER A 497 -1.11 10.10 10.87
C SER A 497 -0.59 8.70 10.61
N ILE A 498 -0.55 7.90 11.67
CA ILE A 498 -0.30 6.47 11.62
C ILE A 498 -1.40 5.75 12.39
N ALA A 499 -1.92 4.67 11.82
CA ALA A 499 -2.93 3.85 12.45
C ALA A 499 -2.33 2.58 13.02
N SER A 500 -2.96 2.05 14.06
CA SER A 500 -2.63 0.76 14.65
C SER A 500 -3.87 -0.07 14.91
N LEU A 501 -3.73 -1.39 14.76
CA LEU A 501 -4.66 -2.41 15.20
C LEU A 501 -3.95 -3.27 16.25
N HIS A 502 -4.44 -3.22 17.47
CA HIS A 502 -3.98 -4.09 18.56
C HIS A 502 -5.03 -5.17 18.80
N ILE A 503 -4.67 -6.43 18.56
CA ILE A 503 -5.57 -7.57 18.47
C ILE A 503 -5.31 -8.49 19.67
N THR A 504 -6.38 -8.90 20.35
CA THR A 504 -6.31 -9.80 21.50
C THR A 504 -7.44 -10.81 21.40
N GLY A 505 -7.10 -12.04 21.01
CA GLY A 505 -8.06 -13.11 20.77
C GLY A 505 -9.05 -12.76 19.66
N ARG A 506 -10.32 -12.58 20.01
CA ARG A 506 -11.41 -12.18 19.09
C ARG A 506 -11.77 -10.69 19.17
N ALA A 507 -11.01 -9.89 19.91
CA ALA A 507 -11.21 -8.45 20.02
C ALA A 507 -10.03 -7.72 19.35
N ALA A 508 -10.28 -6.51 18.88
CA ALA A 508 -9.23 -5.63 18.35
C ALA A 508 -9.47 -4.19 18.82
N ARG A 509 -8.43 -3.38 18.88
CA ARG A 509 -8.50 -1.95 19.13
C ARG A 509 -7.84 -1.21 17.99
N PHE A 510 -8.61 -0.37 17.31
CA PHE A 510 -8.08 0.58 16.34
C PHE A 510 -7.71 1.86 17.05
N THR A 511 -6.49 2.36 16.81
CA THR A 511 -6.02 3.65 17.30
C THR A 511 -5.44 4.44 16.13
N LEU A 512 -5.84 5.70 16.01
CA LEU A 512 -5.27 6.65 15.07
C LEU A 512 -4.49 7.71 15.84
N GLU A 513 -3.24 7.90 15.48
CA GLU A 513 -2.37 8.91 16.08
C GLU A 513 -1.90 9.90 15.01
N SER A 514 -1.82 11.18 15.35
CA SER A 514 -1.31 12.23 14.47
C SER A 514 0.01 12.77 14.99
N ALA A 515 0.94 13.00 14.08
CA ALA A 515 2.23 13.60 14.37
C ALA A 515 2.10 15.10 14.66
N ARG A 516 2.95 15.57 15.58
CA ARG A 516 3.08 16.97 15.98
C ARG A 516 4.44 17.52 15.55
N PRO A 517 4.60 18.86 15.46
CA PRO A 517 5.88 19.47 15.12
C PRO A 517 7.03 19.16 16.08
N ASP A 518 6.73 18.69 17.30
CA ASP A 518 7.72 18.21 18.28
C ASP A 518 8.02 16.71 18.16
N HIS A 519 7.61 16.09 17.05
CA HIS A 519 7.74 14.66 16.75
C HIS A 519 7.00 13.73 17.72
N SER A 520 6.10 14.26 18.55
CA SER A 520 5.21 13.44 19.36
C SER A 520 4.02 12.93 18.54
N LEU A 521 3.51 11.76 18.93
CA LEU A 521 2.27 11.19 18.43
C LEU A 521 1.15 11.44 19.43
N ILE A 522 0.04 12.01 18.96
CA ILE A 522 -1.15 12.21 19.77
C ILE A 522 -2.31 11.36 19.26
N LYS A 523 -2.98 10.66 20.18
CA LYS A 523 -4.17 9.88 19.84
C LYS A 523 -5.33 10.79 19.45
N VAL A 524 -5.84 10.65 18.21
CA VAL A 524 -6.96 11.43 17.67
C VAL A 524 -8.23 10.60 17.49
N ALA A 525 -8.11 9.27 17.46
CA ALA A 525 -9.25 8.35 17.53
C ALA A 525 -8.86 7.02 18.17
N GLU A 526 -9.83 6.37 18.80
CA GLU A 526 -9.71 5.04 19.38
C GLU A 526 -11.07 4.33 19.27
N LEU A 527 -11.07 3.07 18.84
CA LEU A 527 -12.26 2.24 18.68
C LEU A 527 -11.96 0.82 19.17
N ASP A 528 -12.75 0.31 20.13
CA ASP A 528 -12.73 -1.10 20.50
C ASP A 528 -13.64 -1.91 19.56
N LEU A 529 -13.16 -3.06 19.09
CA LEU A 529 -13.80 -3.95 18.12
C LEU A 529 -14.01 -5.35 18.74
N PRO A 530 -15.20 -5.95 18.63
CA PRO A 530 -16.41 -5.38 18.04
C PRO A 530 -16.89 -4.15 18.82
N LEU A 531 -17.40 -3.15 18.09
CA LEU A 531 -17.96 -1.95 18.71
C LEU A 531 -19.09 -2.38 19.64
N GLY A 532 -19.02 -1.97 20.91
CA GLY A 532 -20.11 -2.20 21.86
C GLY A 532 -21.44 -1.66 21.30
N ASP A 533 -22.55 -2.24 21.75
CA ASP A 533 -23.91 -1.84 21.37
C ASP A 533 -24.22 -0.42 21.88
N HIS A 534 -23.64 0.61 21.27
CA HIS A 534 -23.99 2.00 21.51
C HIS A 534 -25.26 2.33 20.72
N ARG A 535 -26.38 1.72 21.13
CA ARG A 535 -27.69 2.36 20.98
C ARG A 535 -27.77 3.48 22.00
N ARG A 536 -27.44 4.71 21.59
CA ARG A 536 -27.98 5.93 22.20
C ARG A 536 -28.31 6.95 21.13
#